data_AF-A0A928GWK6-F1
#
_entry.id   AF-A0A928GWK6-F1
#
_cell.length_a   1.000
_cell.length_b   1.000
_cell.length_c   1.000
_cell.angle_alpha   90.00
_cell.angle_beta   90.00
_cell.angle_gamma   90.00
#
_symmetry.space_group_name_H-M   'P 1'
#
loop_
_entity.id
_entity.type
_entity.pdbx_description
1 polymer ?
#
loop_
_entity_poly.entity_id
_entity_poly.type
_entity_poly.pdbx_seq_one_letter_code
_entity_poly.pdbx_strand_id
1 'polypeptide(L)'
;MAENNVKNPPVSKSELLKKLTQLENEICQIWSHLIAFYPESASDCPCWDKFNGAQWVDIMLNNPEVAAHRCPREKLSVDDWFYLLLLQPYFLKDCPCWDKFSHRQWLYIIAKYPQLASQCPCLDQFDLEEWQRIIKVPPAAGQL
;
A
#
# COMPACT_ATOMS: atom_id res chain seq x y z
N MET A 1 -26.14 -42.84 -36.02
CA MET A 1 -25.20 -41.79 -35.55
C MET A 1 -26.00 -40.91 -34.61
N ALA A 2 -25.77 -41.02 -33.30
CA ALA A 2 -26.47 -40.21 -32.30
C ALA A 2 -25.59 -39.01 -31.96
N GLU A 3 -26.07 -37.81 -32.28
CA GLU A 3 -25.44 -36.56 -31.88
C GLU A 3 -25.56 -36.42 -30.36
N ASN A 4 -24.43 -36.55 -29.66
CA ASN A 4 -24.31 -36.22 -28.25
C ASN A 4 -24.49 -34.71 -28.08
N ASN A 5 -25.74 -34.28 -27.98
CA ASN A 5 -26.10 -32.93 -27.58
C ASN A 5 -25.84 -32.79 -26.08
N VAL A 6 -24.58 -32.58 -25.72
CA VAL A 6 -24.15 -32.19 -24.37
C VAL A 6 -24.71 -30.78 -24.14
N LYS A 7 -25.97 -30.70 -23.74
CA LYS A 7 -26.53 -29.48 -23.18
C LYS A 7 -25.80 -29.24 -21.87
N ASN A 8 -24.80 -28.36 -21.89
CA ASN A 8 -24.21 -27.85 -20.66
C ASN A 8 -25.34 -27.42 -19.73
N PRO A 9 -25.35 -27.89 -18.46
CA PRO A 9 -26.41 -27.54 -17.54
C PRO A 9 -26.51 -26.01 -17.43
N PRO A 10 -27.72 -25.44 -17.34
CA PRO A 10 -27.88 -24.00 -17.21
C PRO A 10 -27.12 -23.52 -15.98
N VAL A 11 -26.19 -22.60 -16.19
CA VAL A 11 -25.38 -21.99 -15.13
C VAL A 11 -26.31 -21.48 -14.04
N SER A 12 -26.11 -21.92 -12.80
CA SER A 12 -26.98 -21.54 -11.69
C SER A 12 -26.90 -20.04 -11.44
N LYS A 13 -28.00 -19.43 -10.96
CA LYS A 13 -28.00 -18.01 -10.52
C LYS A 13 -26.85 -17.71 -9.55
N SER A 14 -26.54 -18.65 -8.65
CA SER A 14 -25.44 -18.54 -7.67
C SER A 14 -24.07 -18.42 -8.36
N GLU A 15 -23.84 -19.21 -9.41
CA GLU A 15 -22.59 -19.18 -10.16
C GLU A 15 -22.45 -17.90 -10.98
N LEU A 16 -23.55 -17.40 -11.58
CA LEU A 16 -23.55 -16.10 -12.26
C LEU A 16 -23.24 -14.96 -11.29
N LEU A 17 -23.80 -14.97 -10.09
CA LEU A 17 -23.50 -13.95 -9.07
C LEU A 17 -22.02 -13.99 -8.65
N LYS A 18 -21.43 -15.18 -8.48
CA LYS A 18 -19.99 -15.29 -8.19
C LYS A 18 -19.13 -14.69 -9.30
N LYS A 19 -19.47 -14.98 -10.57
CA LYS A 19 -18.76 -14.43 -11.74
C LYS A 19 -18.88 -12.91 -11.80
N LEU A 20 -20.07 -12.37 -11.52
CA LEU A 20 -20.29 -10.92 -11.46
C LEU A 20 -19.44 -10.27 -10.36
N THR A 21 -19.44 -10.81 -9.14
CA THR A 21 -18.62 -10.28 -8.04
C THR A 21 -17.13 -10.34 -8.35
N GLN A 22 -16.65 -11.41 -9.00
CA GLN A 22 -15.26 -11.51 -9.43
C GLN A 22 -14.90 -10.41 -10.45
N LEU A 23 -15.75 -10.21 -11.46
CA LEU A 23 -15.54 -9.18 -12.48
C LEU A 23 -15.54 -7.78 -11.85
N GLU A 24 -16.45 -7.50 -10.90
CA GLU A 24 -16.44 -6.24 -10.18
C GLU A 24 -15.13 -6.00 -9.43
N ASN A 25 -14.56 -7.03 -8.79
CA ASN A 25 -13.29 -6.91 -8.09
C ASN A 25 -12.12 -6.62 -9.06
N GLU A 26 -12.11 -7.26 -10.22
CA GLU A 26 -11.11 -7.03 -11.27
C GLU A 26 -11.20 -5.59 -11.83
N ILE A 27 -12.42 -5.11 -12.09
CA ILE A 27 -12.64 -3.72 -12.51
C ILE A 27 -12.11 -2.75 -11.45
N CYS A 28 -12.29 -3.04 -10.16
CA CYS A 28 -11.77 -2.21 -9.08
C CYS A 28 -10.24 -2.20 -9.00
N GLN A 29 -9.57 -3.28 -9.39
CA GLN A 29 -8.09 -3.27 -9.51
C GLN A 29 -7.60 -2.36 -10.62
N ILE A 30 -8.36 -2.23 -11.71
CA ILE A 30 -8.05 -1.29 -12.79
C ILE A 30 -8.24 0.15 -12.29
N TRP A 31 -9.33 0.42 -11.56
CA TRP A 31 -9.58 1.74 -10.99
C TRP A 31 -8.47 2.23 -10.06
N SER A 32 -7.92 1.37 -9.19
CA SER A 32 -6.81 1.79 -8.32
C SER A 32 -5.58 2.23 -9.10
N HIS A 33 -5.24 1.50 -10.19
CA HIS A 33 -4.14 1.88 -11.08
C HIS A 33 -4.45 3.16 -11.85
N LEU A 34 -5.66 3.30 -12.41
CA LEU A 34 -6.07 4.51 -13.11
C LEU A 34 -5.94 5.73 -12.19
N ILE A 35 -6.46 5.64 -10.97
CA ILE A 35 -6.36 6.74 -9.98
C ILE A 35 -4.91 7.02 -9.59
N ALA A 36 -4.05 6.00 -9.49
CA ALA A 36 -2.64 6.19 -9.16
C ALA A 36 -1.87 6.93 -10.27
N PHE A 37 -2.31 6.93 -11.52
CA PHE A 37 -1.59 7.61 -12.62
C PHE A 37 -2.38 8.76 -13.29
N TYR A 38 -3.69 8.82 -13.07
CA TYR A 38 -4.64 9.76 -13.66
C TYR A 38 -5.64 10.22 -12.57
N PRO A 39 -5.25 11.16 -11.68
CA PRO A 39 -6.05 11.55 -10.51
C PRO A 39 -7.44 12.08 -10.86
N GLU A 40 -7.65 12.62 -12.05
CA GLU A 40 -8.96 13.04 -12.58
C GLU A 40 -9.97 11.89 -12.63
N SER A 41 -9.51 10.65 -12.76
CA SER A 41 -10.36 9.45 -12.77
C SER A 41 -10.96 9.14 -11.39
N ALA A 42 -10.49 9.80 -10.32
CA ALA A 42 -10.97 9.58 -8.95
C ALA A 42 -12.45 9.92 -8.76
N SER A 43 -13.00 10.88 -9.50
CA SER A 43 -14.43 11.24 -9.41
C SER A 43 -15.35 10.11 -9.87
N ASP A 44 -14.84 9.25 -10.76
CA ASP A 44 -15.65 8.27 -11.48
C ASP A 44 -15.55 6.87 -10.87
N CYS A 45 -14.63 6.69 -9.90
CA CYS A 45 -14.39 5.40 -9.28
C CYS A 45 -15.58 4.96 -8.39
N PRO A 46 -16.22 3.81 -8.69
CA PRO A 46 -17.38 3.34 -7.97
C PRO A 46 -17.06 2.48 -6.74
N CYS A 47 -15.79 2.19 -6.44
CA CYS A 47 -15.43 1.12 -5.52
C CYS A 47 -14.20 1.36 -4.64
N TRP A 48 -14.07 2.57 -4.09
CA TRP A 48 -13.07 2.93 -3.08
C TRP A 48 -13.03 1.99 -1.88
N ASP A 49 -14.19 1.47 -1.47
CA ASP A 49 -14.37 0.54 -0.37
C ASP A 49 -13.81 -0.86 -0.66
N LYS A 50 -13.53 -1.21 -1.92
CA LYS A 50 -12.95 -2.49 -2.32
C LYS A 50 -11.42 -2.48 -2.40
N PHE A 51 -10.77 -1.31 -2.31
CA PHE A 51 -9.31 -1.23 -2.37
C PHE A 51 -8.65 -1.83 -1.12
N ASN A 52 -7.61 -2.62 -1.35
CA ASN A 52 -6.74 -3.19 -0.33
C ASN A 52 -5.58 -2.22 0.04
N GLY A 53 -4.78 -2.58 1.05
CA GLY A 53 -3.66 -1.77 1.54
C GLY A 53 -2.65 -1.41 0.45
N ALA A 54 -2.20 -2.39 -0.34
CA ALA A 54 -1.24 -2.18 -1.42
C ALA A 54 -1.74 -1.17 -2.48
N GLN A 55 -3.01 -1.30 -2.89
CA GLN A 55 -3.64 -0.35 -3.83
C GLN A 55 -3.70 1.07 -3.26
N TRP A 56 -3.99 1.20 -1.97
CA TRP A 56 -3.94 2.50 -1.31
C TRP A 56 -2.53 3.06 -1.23
N VAL A 57 -1.52 2.23 -0.96
CA VAL A 57 -0.11 2.66 -0.97
C VAL A 57 0.29 3.18 -2.35
N ASP A 58 -0.08 2.49 -3.43
CA ASP A 58 0.20 2.95 -4.79
C ASP A 58 -0.45 4.31 -5.07
N ILE A 59 -1.71 4.50 -4.69
CA ILE A 59 -2.40 5.79 -4.85
C ILE A 59 -1.73 6.87 -3.97
N MET A 60 -1.34 6.55 -2.73
CA MET A 60 -0.67 7.50 -1.84
C MET A 60 0.68 7.96 -2.38
N LEU A 61 1.46 7.05 -2.97
CA LEU A 61 2.77 7.35 -3.52
C LEU A 61 2.70 8.24 -4.76
N ASN A 62 1.71 8.02 -5.62
CA ASN A 62 1.63 8.71 -6.91
C ASN A 62 0.66 9.89 -6.91
N ASN A 63 -0.40 9.86 -6.10
CA ASN A 63 -1.43 10.89 -5.97
C ASN A 63 -1.83 11.11 -4.49
N PRO A 64 -0.92 11.65 -3.65
CA PRO A 64 -1.14 11.83 -2.22
C PRO A 64 -2.35 12.73 -1.89
N GLU A 65 -2.67 13.71 -2.74
CA GLU A 65 -3.83 14.60 -2.55
C GLU A 65 -5.16 13.83 -2.65
N VAL A 66 -5.26 12.90 -3.61
CA VAL A 66 -6.45 12.04 -3.76
C VAL A 66 -6.58 11.13 -2.53
N ALA A 67 -5.48 10.51 -2.12
CA ALA A 67 -5.48 9.62 -0.96
C ALA A 67 -5.79 10.35 0.35
N ALA A 68 -5.35 11.60 0.52
CA ALA A 68 -5.55 12.39 1.74
C ALA A 68 -7.03 12.51 2.14
N HIS A 69 -7.93 12.52 1.15
CA HIS A 69 -9.39 12.68 1.37
C HIS A 69 -10.19 11.37 1.29
N ARG A 70 -9.57 10.28 0.82
CA ARG A 70 -10.30 9.04 0.48
C ARG A 70 -9.76 7.80 1.20
N CYS A 71 -8.48 7.76 1.55
CA CYS A 71 -7.83 6.58 2.10
C CYS A 71 -8.27 6.34 3.55
N PRO A 72 -8.95 5.21 3.86
CA PRO A 72 -9.17 4.76 5.23
C PRO A 72 -7.85 4.23 5.80
N ARG A 73 -7.18 5.05 6.61
CA ARG A 73 -5.83 4.77 7.14
C ARG A 73 -5.74 3.47 7.94
N GLU A 74 -6.85 3.05 8.53
CA GLU A 74 -7.03 1.79 9.26
C GLU A 74 -7.03 0.53 8.37
N LYS A 75 -7.19 0.66 7.04
CA LYS A 75 -7.07 -0.48 6.11
C LYS A 75 -5.62 -0.83 5.78
N LEU A 76 -4.68 0.07 6.04
CA LEU A 76 -3.27 -0.19 5.80
C LEU A 76 -2.71 -0.97 6.99
N SER A 77 -2.08 -2.10 6.67
CA SER A 77 -1.32 -2.88 7.64
C SER A 77 -0.05 -2.16 8.06
N VAL A 78 0.60 -2.68 9.10
CA VAL A 78 1.93 -2.22 9.52
C VAL A 78 2.94 -2.30 8.37
N ASP A 79 2.86 -3.35 7.55
CA ASP A 79 3.77 -3.55 6.42
C ASP A 79 3.49 -2.58 5.26
N ASP A 80 2.22 -2.25 5.01
CA ASP A 80 1.84 -1.22 4.03
C ASP A 80 2.44 0.14 4.40
N TRP A 81 2.29 0.52 5.68
CA TRP A 81 2.88 1.75 6.21
C TRP A 81 4.40 1.73 6.20
N PHE A 82 5.02 0.62 6.57
CA PHE A 82 6.47 0.47 6.50
C PHE A 82 6.99 0.64 5.07
N TYR A 83 6.35 -0.01 4.09
CA TYR A 83 6.72 0.13 2.68
C TYR A 83 6.53 1.56 2.17
N LEU A 84 5.40 2.20 2.51
CA LEU A 84 5.15 3.60 2.19
C LEU A 84 6.24 4.52 2.73
N LEU A 85 6.65 4.35 4.00
CA LEU A 85 7.69 5.18 4.64
C LEU A 85 9.09 4.91 4.11
N LEU A 86 9.38 3.67 3.70
CA LEU A 86 10.62 3.37 3.00
C LEU A 86 10.73 4.10 1.67
N LEU A 87 9.63 4.44 1.02
CA LEU A 87 9.66 5.18 -0.25
C LEU A 87 9.52 6.68 -0.03
N GLN A 88 8.68 7.11 0.91
CA GLN A 88 8.32 8.50 1.16
C GLN A 88 8.21 8.78 2.67
N PRO A 89 9.27 9.28 3.32
CA PRO A 89 9.34 9.39 4.79
C PRO A 89 8.40 10.46 5.36
N TYR A 90 7.92 11.40 4.54
CA TYR A 90 7.04 12.48 4.99
C TYR A 90 5.67 11.97 5.47
N PHE A 91 5.27 10.76 5.09
CA PHE A 91 4.05 10.12 5.58
C PHE A 91 4.13 9.69 7.05
N LEU A 92 5.29 9.80 7.71
CA LEU A 92 5.44 9.37 9.10
C LEU A 92 4.46 10.11 10.02
N LYS A 93 4.21 11.39 9.73
CA LYS A 93 3.25 12.23 10.45
C LYS A 93 1.81 11.73 10.37
N ASP A 94 1.48 10.97 9.31
CA ASP A 94 0.14 10.43 9.07
C ASP A 94 0.03 8.95 9.47
N CYS A 95 1.16 8.30 9.83
CA CYS A 95 1.21 6.88 10.17
C CYS A 95 0.66 6.66 11.59
N PRO A 96 -0.45 5.92 11.77
CA PRO A 96 -1.05 5.70 13.09
C PRO A 96 -0.38 4.57 13.88
N CYS A 97 0.60 3.87 13.29
CA CYS A 97 1.16 2.64 13.85
C CYS A 97 2.69 2.55 13.77
N TRP A 98 3.41 3.68 13.65
CA TRP A 98 4.87 3.68 13.60
C TRP A 98 5.51 3.09 14.87
N ASP A 99 4.80 3.19 16.00
CA ASP A 99 5.16 2.61 17.30
C ASP A 99 5.13 1.07 17.29
N LYS A 100 4.44 0.46 16.32
CA LYS A 100 4.35 -0.99 16.15
C LYS A 100 5.40 -1.56 15.21
N PHE A 101 6.24 -0.71 14.61
CA PHE A 101 7.33 -1.20 13.77
C PHE A 101 8.34 -1.98 14.59
N SER A 102 8.77 -3.11 14.03
CA SER A 102 9.85 -3.91 14.59
C SER A 102 11.17 -3.14 14.59
N HIS A 103 12.10 -3.56 15.46
CA HIS A 103 13.48 -3.08 15.49
C HIS A 103 14.12 -3.06 14.09
N ARG A 104 13.92 -4.13 13.32
CA ARG A 104 14.44 -4.24 11.95
C ARG A 104 13.81 -3.24 10.99
N GLN A 105 12.50 -2.99 11.09
CA GLN A 105 11.83 -1.98 10.26
C GLN A 105 12.36 -0.58 10.57
N TRP A 106 12.51 -0.23 11.85
CA TRP A 106 13.14 1.03 12.24
C TRP A 106 14.58 1.16 11.75
N LEU A 107 15.38 0.08 11.83
CA LEU A 107 16.74 0.06 11.30
C LEU A 107 16.77 0.41 9.81
N TYR A 108 15.89 -0.18 9.00
CA TYR A 108 15.80 0.14 7.56
C TYR A 108 15.35 1.58 7.30
N ILE A 109 14.35 2.08 8.06
CA ILE A 109 13.88 3.47 7.94
C ILE A 109 15.02 4.44 8.26
N ILE A 110 15.71 4.26 9.38
CA ILE A 110 16.78 5.17 9.83
C ILE A 110 17.98 5.11 8.90
N ALA A 111 18.36 3.91 8.44
CA ALA A 111 19.45 3.76 7.49
C ALA A 111 19.18 4.54 6.20
N LYS A 112 17.92 4.62 5.75
CA LYS A 112 17.54 5.39 4.56
C LYS A 112 17.27 6.88 4.84
N TYR A 113 16.72 7.18 6.00
CA TYR A 113 16.28 8.52 6.41
C TYR A 113 16.75 8.82 7.85
N PRO A 114 18.04 9.17 8.04
CA PRO A 114 18.61 9.41 9.37
C PRO A 114 17.89 10.49 10.19
N GLN A 115 17.23 11.45 9.54
CA GLN A 115 16.45 12.50 10.22
C GLN A 115 15.28 11.96 11.04
N LEU A 116 14.80 10.75 10.75
CA LEU A 116 13.71 10.10 11.48
C LEU A 116 14.18 9.38 12.76
N ALA A 117 15.50 9.36 13.05
CA ALA A 117 16.03 8.69 14.23
C ALA A 117 15.41 9.19 15.55
N SER A 118 15.05 10.48 15.62
CA SER A 118 14.38 11.06 16.79
C SER A 118 13.00 10.46 17.10
N GLN A 119 12.38 9.81 16.11
CA GLN A 119 11.06 9.17 16.25
C GLN A 119 11.16 7.67 16.54
N CYS A 120 12.37 7.10 16.48
CA CYS A 120 12.58 5.67 16.71
C CYS A 120 12.59 5.36 18.22
N PRO A 121 11.66 4.52 18.72
CA PRO A 121 11.57 4.18 20.13
C PRO A 121 12.66 3.22 20.62
N CYS A 122 13.44 2.62 19.70
CA CYS A 122 14.47 1.62 20.02
C CYS A 122 15.86 2.03 19.50
N LEU A 123 16.10 3.32 19.27
CA LEU A 123 17.39 3.81 18.75
C LEU A 123 18.57 3.47 19.67
N ASP A 124 18.33 3.46 20.98
CA ASP A 124 19.29 3.11 22.02
C ASP A 124 19.61 1.61 22.11
N GLN A 125 18.80 0.77 21.45
CA GLN A 125 18.96 -0.68 21.41
C GLN A 125 19.81 -1.16 20.23
N PHE A 126 20.23 -0.24 19.34
CA PHE A 126 21.00 -0.59 18.16
C PHE A 126 22.43 -0.98 18.53
N ASP A 127 22.89 -2.12 18.00
CA ASP A 127 24.25 -2.58 18.21
C ASP A 127 25.27 -1.87 17.30
N LEU A 128 26.56 -2.17 17.50
CA LEU A 128 27.63 -1.55 16.71
C LEU A 128 27.52 -1.85 15.21
N GLU A 129 27.07 -3.04 14.81
CA GLU A 129 26.92 -3.40 13.40
C GLU A 129 25.75 -2.64 12.75
N GLU A 130 24.65 -2.50 13.48
CA GLU A 130 23.47 -1.73 13.07
C GLU A 130 23.81 -0.25 12.92
N TRP A 131 24.55 0.33 13.87
CA TRP A 131 25.07 1.70 13.73
C TRP A 131 26.01 1.86 12.53
N GLN A 132 26.88 0.88 12.28
CA GLN A 132 27.74 0.91 11.09
C GLN A 132 26.93 0.87 9.79
N ARG A 133 25.81 0.14 9.74
CA ARG A 133 24.93 0.14 8.56
C ARG A 133 24.32 1.53 8.33
N ILE A 134 23.87 2.21 9.38
CA ILE A 134 23.26 3.55 9.29
C ILE A 134 24.27 4.59 8.81
N ILE A 135 25.46 4.63 9.42
CA ILE A 135 26.49 5.65 9.12
C ILE A 135 27.05 5.51 7.70
N LYS A 136 27.07 4.28 7.16
CA LYS A 136 27.56 4.01 5.80
C LYS A 136 26.63 4.50 4.70
N VAL A 137 25.36 4.78 4.99
CA VAL A 137 24.44 5.33 3.99
C VAL A 137 24.62 6.85 3.98
N PRO A 138 25.16 7.45 2.90
CA PRO A 138 25.23 8.89 2.79
C PRO A 138 23.82 9.47 2.85
N PRO A 139 23.60 10.63 3.50
CA PRO A 139 22.33 11.33 3.37
C PRO A 139 22.04 11.51 1.88
N ALA A 140 20.88 11.05 1.41
CA ALA A 140 20.53 11.17 0.00
C ALA A 140 20.65 12.64 -0.43
N ALA A 141 21.50 12.90 -1.42
CA ALA A 141 21.78 14.24 -1.92
C ALA A 141 20.47 14.86 -2.46
N GLY A 142 19.93 15.82 -1.72
CA GLY A 142 18.67 16.49 -2.05
C GLY A 142 17.96 17.17 -0.88
N GLN A 143 18.55 17.20 0.32
CA GLN A 143 17.95 17.80 1.51
C GLN A 143 18.97 18.71 2.20
N LEU A 144 19.21 19.89 1.61
CA LEU A 144 19.73 21.09 2.27
C LEU A 144 18.81 22.25 1.90
#